data_AF-A0A2G1YUM3-F1
#
_entry.id   AF-A0A2G1YUM3-F1
#
_cell.length_a   1.000
_cell.length_b   1.000
_cell.length_c   1.000
_cell.angle_alpha   90.00
_cell.angle_beta   90.00
_cell.angle_gamma   90.00
#
_symmetry.space_group_name_H-M   'P 1'
#
loop_
_entity.id
_entity.type
_entity.pdbx_description
1 polymer ?
#
loop_
_entity_poly.entity_id
_entity_poly.type
_entity_poly.pdbx_seq_one_letter_code
_entity_poly.pdbx_strand_id
1 'polypeptide(L)'
;MAKVNLEINGRKYALGCDNGEEERLTRLGQKLDARVRTLADQFGQIGDVRLLVMAGITMTDEMEEMRENLEGQAETATSELRKETEEALASAQKSEVSAADALANAAKQIERLAEKLQQN
;
A
#
# COMPACT_ATOMS: atom_id res chain seq x y z
N MET A 1 -19.32 23.03 22.77
CA MET A 1 -19.09 22.80 21.33
C MET A 1 -18.16 23.87 20.83
N ALA A 2 -16.95 23.50 20.44
CA ALA A 2 -16.00 24.42 19.83
C ALA A 2 -16.44 24.72 18.37
N LYS A 3 -15.98 25.86 17.84
CA LYS A 3 -16.20 26.24 16.45
C LYS A 3 -14.88 26.68 15.83
N VAL A 4 -14.67 26.30 14.58
CA VAL A 4 -13.56 26.78 13.76
C VAL A 4 -14.12 27.66 12.66
N ASN A 5 -13.45 28.80 12.43
CA ASN A 5 -13.74 29.66 11.29
C ASN A 5 -12.74 29.38 10.18
N LEU A 6 -13.24 28.92 9.05
CA LEU A 6 -12.47 28.71 7.83
C LEU A 6 -12.73 29.85 6.85
N GLU A 7 -11.75 30.17 6.03
CA GLU A 7 -11.90 31.09 4.90
C GLU A 7 -11.61 30.35 3.61
N ILE A 8 -12.57 30.32 2.69
CA ILE A 8 -12.49 29.60 1.41
C ILE A 8 -12.95 30.56 0.32
N ASN A 9 -12.08 30.84 -0.65
CA ASN A 9 -12.32 31.82 -1.72
C ASN A 9 -12.80 33.19 -1.18
N GLY A 10 -12.22 33.64 -0.06
CA GLY A 10 -12.59 34.89 0.60
C GLY A 10 -13.92 34.86 1.38
N ARG A 11 -14.60 33.71 1.46
CA ARG A 11 -15.82 33.53 2.26
C ARG A 11 -15.53 32.82 3.57
N LYS A 12 -16.13 33.32 4.66
CA LYS A 12 -15.99 32.74 6.00
C LYS A 12 -17.07 31.68 6.27
N TYR A 13 -16.63 30.53 6.78
CA TYR A 13 -17.49 29.40 7.14
C TYR A 13 -17.20 28.99 8.59
N ALA A 14 -18.24 28.90 9.42
CA ALA A 14 -18.13 28.44 10.79
C ALA A 14 -18.55 26.96 10.88
N LEU A 15 -17.61 26.08 11.22
CA LEU A 15 -17.85 24.64 11.38
C LEU A 15 -17.84 24.29 12.87
N GLY A 16 -18.79 23.46 13.30
CA GLY A 16 -18.73 22.82 14.61
C GLY A 16 -17.66 21.75 14.62
N CYS A 17 -16.93 21.62 15.71
CA CYS A 17 -15.89 20.62 15.87
C CYS A 17 -15.87 20.05 17.28
N ASP A 18 -15.33 18.84 17.39
CA ASP A 18 -15.03 18.21 18.67
C ASP A 18 -13.70 18.75 19.22
N ASN A 19 -13.49 18.58 20.53
CA ASN A 19 -12.29 19.06 21.19
C ASN A 19 -11.04 18.40 20.60
N GLY A 20 -10.10 19.21 20.11
CA GLY A 20 -8.83 18.75 19.54
C GLY A 20 -8.85 18.58 18.01
N GLU A 21 -9.99 18.78 17.35
CA GLU A 21 -10.08 18.73 15.88
C GLU A 21 -9.77 20.07 15.19
N GLU A 22 -9.61 21.15 15.97
CA GLU A 22 -9.58 22.51 15.44
C GLU A 22 -8.45 22.72 14.43
N GLU A 23 -7.26 22.23 14.76
CA GLU A 23 -6.08 22.34 13.90
C GLU A 23 -6.24 21.51 12.62
N ARG A 24 -6.81 20.30 12.74
CA ARG A 24 -7.06 19.43 11.60
C ARG A 24 -8.03 20.08 10.62
N LEU A 25 -9.15 20.62 11.11
CA LEU A 25 -10.15 21.31 10.28
C LEU A 25 -9.58 22.57 9.63
N THR A 26 -8.74 23.33 10.36
CA THR A 26 -8.06 24.50 9.80
C THR A 26 -7.15 24.11 8.63
N ARG A 27 -6.32 23.06 8.79
CA ARG A 27 -5.45 22.56 7.71
C ARG A 27 -6.26 22.04 6.52
N LEU A 28 -7.35 21.33 6.76
CA LEU A 28 -8.23 20.83 5.68
C LEU A 28 -8.91 21.99 4.93
N GLY A 29 -9.37 23.01 5.65
CA GLY A 29 -9.93 24.22 5.06
C GLY A 29 -8.92 24.95 4.17
N GLN A 30 -7.66 25.08 4.59
CA GLN A 30 -6.59 25.68 3.79
C GLN A 30 -6.33 24.90 2.49
N LYS A 31 -6.37 23.56 2.53
CA LYS A 31 -6.23 22.73 1.32
C LYS A 31 -7.40 22.94 0.36
N LEU A 32 -8.62 22.99 0.88
CA LEU A 32 -9.82 23.25 0.08
C LEU A 32 -9.78 24.65 -0.55
N ASP A 33 -9.40 25.68 0.21
CA ASP A 33 -9.22 27.04 -0.29
C ASP A 33 -8.17 27.11 -1.40
N ALA A 34 -7.01 26.47 -1.21
CA ALA A 34 -5.98 26.40 -2.25
C ALA A 34 -6.52 25.75 -3.54
N ARG A 35 -7.24 24.63 -3.43
CA ARG A 35 -7.85 23.95 -4.59
C ARG A 35 -8.86 24.85 -5.30
N VAL A 36 -9.74 25.50 -4.55
CA VAL A 36 -10.76 26.40 -5.10
C VAL A 36 -10.12 27.60 -5.79
N ARG A 37 -9.06 28.18 -5.23
CA ARG A 37 -8.29 29.27 -5.87
C ARG A 37 -7.63 28.82 -7.16
N THR A 38 -7.00 27.64 -7.17
CA THR A 38 -6.43 27.08 -8.41
C THR A 38 -7.48 26.91 -9.51
N LEU A 39 -8.68 26.44 -9.16
CA LEU A 39 -9.78 26.34 -10.13
C LEU A 39 -10.30 27.72 -10.56
N ALA A 40 -10.35 28.69 -9.65
CA ALA A 40 -10.71 30.07 -9.99
C ALA A 40 -9.69 30.72 -10.93
N ASP A 41 -8.40 30.44 -10.76
CA ASP A 41 -7.33 30.94 -11.64
C ASP A 41 -7.41 30.30 -13.03
N GLN A 42 -7.79 29.02 -13.12
CA GLN A 42 -7.88 28.28 -14.39
C GLN A 42 -9.17 28.58 -15.18
N PHE A 43 -10.32 28.60 -14.49
CA PHE A 43 -11.64 28.69 -15.12
C PHE A 43 -12.29 30.06 -14.96
N GLY A 44 -11.67 30.97 -14.20
CA GLY A 44 -12.22 32.25 -13.81
C GLY A 44 -13.18 32.15 -12.62
N GLN A 45 -13.64 33.30 -12.14
CA GLN A 45 -14.64 33.41 -11.07
C GLN A 45 -16.05 33.09 -11.61
N ILE A 46 -16.31 31.83 -11.92
CA ILE A 46 -17.60 31.34 -12.46
C ILE A 46 -18.70 31.19 -11.40
N GLY A 47 -18.39 31.53 -10.15
CA GLY A 47 -19.27 31.47 -8.99
C GLY A 47 -18.83 30.42 -7.96
N ASP A 48 -18.92 30.77 -6.68
CA ASP A 48 -18.36 29.97 -5.57
C ASP A 48 -18.92 28.56 -5.49
N VAL A 49 -20.23 28.40 -5.68
CA VAL A 49 -20.88 27.08 -5.63
C VAL A 49 -20.33 26.17 -6.73
N ARG A 50 -20.14 26.71 -7.94
CA ARG A 50 -19.61 25.93 -9.07
C ARG A 50 -18.15 25.55 -8.82
N LEU A 51 -17.33 26.48 -8.34
CA LEU A 51 -15.94 26.23 -7.98
C LEU A 51 -15.82 25.16 -6.87
N LEU A 52 -16.66 25.24 -5.83
CA LEU A 52 -16.70 24.25 -4.75
C LEU A 52 -17.14 22.86 -5.23
N VAL A 53 -18.13 22.79 -6.13
CA VAL A 53 -18.56 21.52 -6.75
C VAL A 53 -17.42 20.91 -7.56
N MET A 54 -16.75 21.69 -8.40
CA MET A 54 -15.59 21.20 -9.16
C MET A 54 -14.47 20.75 -8.24
N ALA A 55 -14.13 21.53 -7.20
CA ALA A 55 -13.13 21.14 -6.21
C ALA A 55 -13.48 19.82 -5.54
N GLY A 56 -14.74 19.63 -5.13
CA GLY A 56 -15.21 18.40 -4.51
C GLY A 56 -15.11 17.19 -5.45
N ILE A 57 -15.55 17.33 -6.70
CA ILE A 57 -15.48 16.25 -7.69
C ILE A 57 -14.02 15.88 -7.98
N THR A 58 -13.16 16.86 -8.27
CA THR A 58 -11.73 16.62 -8.54
C THR A 58 -11.03 15.94 -7.36
N MET A 59 -11.28 16.38 -6.13
CA MET A 59 -10.69 15.75 -4.95
C MET A 59 -11.21 14.33 -4.73
N THR A 60 -12.46 14.04 -5.12
CA THR A 60 -13.03 12.70 -5.03
C THR A 60 -12.38 11.78 -6.05
N ASP A 61 -12.21 12.25 -7.29
CA ASP A 61 -11.53 11.53 -8.37
C ASP A 61 -10.07 11.18 -8.00
N GLU A 62 -9.32 12.15 -7.47
CA GLU A 62 -7.96 11.92 -6.97
C GLU A 62 -7.92 10.87 -5.84
N MET A 63 -8.94 10.83 -4.97
CA MET A 63 -9.02 9.84 -3.91
C MET A 63 -9.33 8.43 -4.42
N GLU A 64 -10.16 8.29 -5.45
CA GLU A 64 -10.42 7.00 -6.09
C GLU A 64 -9.17 6.50 -6.83
N GLU A 65 -8.50 7.35 -7.61
CA GLU A 65 -7.26 7.00 -8.30
C GLU A 65 -6.16 6.54 -7.31
N MET A 66 -6.02 7.22 -6.17
CA MET A 66 -5.09 6.80 -5.12
C MET A 66 -5.46 5.43 -4.52
N ARG A 67 -6.75 5.14 -4.33
CA ARG A 67 -7.20 3.84 -3.80
C ARG A 67 -6.92 2.72 -4.79
N GLU A 68 -7.28 2.90 -6.05
CA GLU A 68 -7.03 1.90 -7.11
C GLU A 68 -5.53 1.59 -7.25
N ASN A 69 -4.68 2.63 -7.20
CA ASN A 69 -3.23 2.44 -7.24
C ASN A 69 -2.70 1.66 -6.03
N LEU A 70 -3.20 1.95 -4.82
CA LEU A 70 -2.80 1.21 -3.61
C LEU A 70 -3.26 -0.26 -3.67
N GLU A 71 -4.46 -0.52 -4.16
CA GLU A 71 -4.98 -1.87 -4.36
C GLU A 71 -4.12 -2.65 -5.36
N GLY A 72 -3.82 -2.06 -6.52
CA GLY A 72 -2.95 -2.69 -7.52
C GLY A 72 -1.53 -2.99 -7.00
N GLN A 73 -0.96 -2.09 -6.20
CA GLN A 73 0.33 -2.30 -5.55
C GLN A 73 0.29 -3.43 -4.52
N ALA A 74 -0.78 -3.51 -3.72
CA ALA A 74 -0.96 -4.57 -2.74
C ALA A 74 -1.13 -5.94 -3.39
N GLU A 75 -1.89 -6.03 -4.49
CA GLU A 75 -2.02 -7.26 -5.28
C GLU A 75 -0.69 -7.71 -5.88
N THR A 76 0.07 -6.77 -6.46
CA THR A 76 1.39 -7.04 -7.04
C THR A 76 2.36 -7.57 -5.98
N ALA A 77 2.47 -6.88 -4.84
CA ALA A 77 3.33 -7.30 -3.74
C ALA A 77 2.94 -8.69 -3.19
N THR A 78 1.64 -8.97 -3.09
CA THR A 78 1.15 -10.28 -2.63
C THR A 78 1.49 -11.39 -3.63
N SER A 79 1.38 -11.10 -4.93
CA SER A 79 1.72 -12.03 -6.01
C SER A 79 3.23 -12.34 -6.04
N GLU A 80 4.07 -11.32 -5.87
CA GLU A 80 5.52 -11.47 -5.79
C GLU A 80 5.94 -12.29 -4.59
N LEU A 81 5.42 -11.98 -3.40
CA LEU A 81 5.69 -12.77 -2.18
C LEU A 81 5.27 -14.22 -2.35
N ARG A 82 4.10 -14.50 -2.97
CA ARG A 82 3.67 -15.87 -3.24
C ARG A 82 4.67 -16.61 -4.12
N LYS A 83 5.11 -16.01 -5.22
CA LYS A 83 6.10 -16.61 -6.12
C LYS A 83 7.42 -16.88 -5.40
N GLU A 84 7.94 -15.92 -4.63
CA GLU A 84 9.16 -16.11 -3.85
C GLU A 84 9.02 -17.26 -2.84
N THR A 85 7.88 -17.37 -2.17
CA THR A 85 7.64 -18.48 -1.23
C THR A 85 7.55 -19.83 -1.92
N GLU A 86 6.90 -19.91 -3.09
CA GLU A 86 6.80 -21.13 -3.89
C GLU A 86 8.17 -21.57 -4.40
N GLU A 87 9.00 -20.64 -4.89
CA GLU A 87 10.37 -20.90 -5.34
C GLU A 87 11.26 -21.35 -4.19
N ALA A 88 11.16 -20.71 -3.02
CA ALA A 88 11.90 -21.09 -1.82
C ALA A 88 11.52 -22.50 -1.34
N LEU A 89 10.22 -22.83 -1.33
CA LEU A 89 9.71 -24.16 -0.99
C LEU A 89 10.21 -25.23 -1.97
N ALA A 90 10.16 -24.95 -3.28
CA ALA A 90 10.65 -25.87 -4.30
C ALA A 90 12.16 -26.11 -4.18
N SER A 91 12.94 -25.07 -3.89
CA SER A 91 14.39 -25.18 -3.67
C SER A 91 14.72 -25.98 -2.40
N ALA A 92 13.96 -25.77 -1.31
CA ALA A 92 14.11 -26.52 -0.07
C ALA A 92 13.80 -28.01 -0.28
N GLN A 93 12.69 -28.34 -0.94
CA GLN A 93 12.34 -29.74 -1.28
C GLN A 93 13.40 -30.41 -2.14
N LYS A 94 13.93 -29.72 -3.16
CA LYS A 94 15.00 -30.26 -3.99
C LYS A 94 16.27 -30.55 -3.19
N SER A 95 16.61 -29.65 -2.26
CA SER A 95 17.77 -29.80 -1.39
C SER A 95 17.58 -30.97 -0.42
N GLU A 96 16.39 -31.14 0.13
CA GLU A 96 16.02 -32.26 1.01
C GLU A 96 16.13 -33.61 0.29
N VAL A 97 15.58 -33.73 -0.92
CA VAL A 97 15.70 -34.95 -1.75
C VAL A 97 17.16 -35.27 -2.04
N SER A 98 17.94 -34.27 -2.47
CA SER A 98 19.37 -34.48 -2.77
C SER A 98 20.17 -34.91 -1.52
N ALA A 99 19.84 -34.38 -0.34
CA ALA A 99 20.48 -34.77 0.91
C ALA A 99 20.12 -36.20 1.31
N ALA A 100 18.85 -36.60 1.16
CA ALA A 100 18.39 -37.96 1.40
C ALA A 100 19.10 -38.97 0.47
N ASP A 101 19.21 -38.64 -0.82
CA ASP A 101 19.93 -39.47 -1.80
C ASP A 101 21.42 -39.61 -1.47
N ALA A 102 22.07 -38.52 -1.06
CA ALA A 102 23.47 -38.55 -0.65
C ALA A 102 23.69 -39.44 0.58
N LEU A 103 22.81 -39.35 1.58
CA LEU A 103 22.84 -40.19 2.78
C LEU A 103 22.61 -41.67 2.44
N ALA A 104 21.63 -41.98 1.58
CA ALA A 104 21.37 -43.35 1.13
C ALA A 104 22.57 -43.94 0.38
N ASN A 105 23.23 -43.14 -0.47
CA ASN A 105 24.42 -43.58 -1.18
C ASN A 105 25.62 -43.79 -0.26
N ALA A 106 25.80 -42.94 0.75
CA ALA A 106 26.84 -43.10 1.76
C ALA A 106 26.63 -44.39 2.58
N ALA A 107 25.40 -44.66 3.02
CA ALA A 107 25.06 -45.91 3.71
C ALA A 107 25.41 -47.16 2.86
N LYS A 108 25.03 -47.17 1.58
CA LYS A 108 25.39 -48.25 0.63
C LYS A 108 26.90 -48.42 0.44
N GLN A 109 27.70 -47.36 0.58
CA GLN A 109 29.16 -47.47 0.50
C GLN A 109 29.74 -48.08 1.79
N ILE A 110 29.20 -47.69 2.95
CA ILE A 110 29.59 -48.24 4.25
C ILE A 110 29.28 -49.74 4.31
N GLU A 111 28.10 -50.16 3.89
CA GLU A 111 27.72 -51.58 3.81
C GLU A 111 28.69 -52.39 2.95
N ARG A 112 29.00 -51.90 1.73
CA ARG A 112 29.98 -52.53 0.84
C ARG A 112 31.40 -52.62 1.44
N LEU A 113 31.83 -51.62 2.20
CA LEU A 113 33.11 -51.64 2.89
C LEU A 113 33.12 -52.65 4.04
N ALA A 114 32.03 -52.72 4.81
CA ALA A 114 31.86 -53.68 5.89
C ALA A 114 31.87 -55.13 5.39
N GLU A 115 31.16 -55.42 4.29
CA GLU A 115 31.17 -56.76 3.66
C GLU A 115 32.58 -57.19 3.23
N LYS A 116 33.37 -56.28 2.65
CA LYS A 116 34.75 -56.56 2.26
C LYS A 116 35.66 -56.86 3.45
N LEU A 117 35.43 -56.23 4.60
CA LEU A 117 36.20 -56.47 5.83
C LEU A 117 35.86 -57.82 6.47
N GLN A 118 34.63 -58.35 6.27
CA GLN A 118 34.21 -59.64 6.81
C GLN A 118 34.69 -60.86 5.99
N GLN A 119 35.11 -60.64 4.74
CA GLN A 119 35.56 -61.71 3.83
C GLN A 119 37.08 -61.94 3.86
N ASN A 120 37.83 -61.18 4.67
CA ASN A 120 39.25 -61.39 4.99
C ASN A 120 39.40 -61.85 6.44
#